data_AF-A0A2G5XIP6-F1
#
_entry.id   AF-A0A2G5XIP6-F1
#
_cell.length_a   1.000
_cell.length_b   1.000
_cell.length_c   1.000
_cell.angle_alpha   90.00
_cell.angle_beta   90.00
_cell.angle_gamma   90.00
#
_symmetry.space_group_name_H-M   'P 1'
#
loop_
_entity.id
_entity.type
_entity.pdbx_description
1 polymer ?
#
loop_
_entity_poly.entity_id
_entity_poly.type
_entity_poly.pdbx_seq_one_letter_code
_entity_poly.pdbx_strand_id
1 'polypeptide(L)'
;MKRLNKLKKEYDDIEIPPELDNLVKDSIQRAKNTKKKRSPLRNWSIGVAAAAALFVGSINASPTFANSLVNIPVLGSIVQVFTIETLTMEKETYQANMKTPAIDGLENEGLQTALNEKYIEENKALFTKFEEEIARLEEAGSGHLGMDSGYEVKTDTEQILSIARYETTTAGSSSTEMQYDTIDKQHNVLLTLPSLFKNDSYIGIITTYIKQEMKRQMEEDENTAYLAVEGEDVEFSSIQANQDFYITADHTLVISFDQYEVAPGYMGVVTFEIPSDILQDALVGDTYIQ
;
A
#
# COMPACT_ATOMS: atom_id res chain seq x y z
N MET A 1 13.73 31.28 42.88
CA MET A 1 12.35 31.81 43.07
C MET A 1 12.13 33.22 42.50
N LYS A 2 13.04 34.21 42.68
CA LYS A 2 12.82 35.59 42.19
C LYS A 2 12.64 35.74 40.67
N ARG A 3 13.29 34.90 39.85
CA ARG A 3 13.15 34.90 38.37
C ARG A 3 11.79 34.41 37.89
N LEU A 4 11.25 33.36 38.52
CA LEU A 4 9.97 32.76 38.13
C LEU A 4 8.80 33.71 38.44
N ASN A 5 8.85 34.39 39.59
CA ASN A 5 7.85 35.38 39.96
C ASN A 5 7.93 36.63 39.07
N LYS A 6 9.12 36.97 38.55
CA LYS A 6 9.28 38.08 37.60
C LYS A 6 8.68 37.75 36.23
N LEU A 7 8.93 36.54 35.72
CA LEU A 7 8.35 36.06 34.46
C LEU A 7 6.82 35.93 34.52
N LYS A 8 6.28 35.46 35.65
CA LYS A 8 4.84 35.39 35.86
C LYS A 8 4.20 36.78 35.86
N LYS A 9 4.87 37.75 36.50
CA LYS A 9 4.39 39.13 36.51
C LYS A 9 4.47 39.79 35.14
N GLU A 10 5.53 39.55 34.37
CA GLU A 10 5.65 40.01 32.98
C GLU A 10 4.62 39.38 32.04
N TYR A 11 4.14 38.15 32.34
CA TYR A 11 3.06 37.49 31.59
C TYR A 11 1.67 38.04 31.94
N ASP A 12 1.42 38.29 33.23
CA ASP A 12 0.12 38.78 33.70
C ASP A 12 -0.08 40.29 33.38
N ASP A 13 1.00 41.06 33.23
CA ASP A 13 0.99 42.50 32.88
C ASP A 13 1.09 42.76 31.35
N ILE A 14 0.85 41.77 30.49
CA ILE A 14 0.75 41.99 29.05
C ILE A 14 -0.53 42.78 28.76
N GLU A 15 -0.38 44.08 28.54
CA GLU A 15 -1.49 44.95 28.14
C GLU A 15 -1.99 44.54 26.75
N ILE A 16 -3.26 44.12 26.71
CA ILE A 16 -3.93 43.71 25.47
C ILE A 16 -4.03 44.95 24.56
N PRO A 17 -3.47 44.92 23.34
CA PRO A 17 -3.58 46.03 22.41
C PRO A 17 -5.05 46.40 22.16
N PRO A 18 -5.43 47.69 22.25
CA PRO A 18 -6.82 48.14 22.07
C PRO A 18 -7.39 47.84 20.67
N GLU A 19 -6.51 47.51 19.72
CA GLU A 19 -6.83 47.04 18.38
C GLU A 19 -7.53 45.67 18.39
N LEU A 20 -7.20 44.80 19.35
CA LEU A 20 -7.81 43.47 19.50
C LEU A 20 -9.27 43.54 19.96
N ASP A 21 -9.60 44.52 20.79
CA ASP A 21 -10.98 44.74 21.24
C ASP A 21 -11.90 45.12 20.07
N ASN A 22 -11.41 45.91 19.14
CA ASN A 22 -12.13 46.25 17.91
C ASN A 22 -12.26 45.02 16.99
N LEU A 23 -11.22 44.19 16.92
CA LEU A 23 -11.22 42.95 16.12
C LEU A 23 -12.20 41.91 16.67
N VAL A 24 -12.30 41.80 18.01
CA VAL A 24 -13.28 40.95 18.70
C VAL A 24 -14.70 41.49 18.54
N LYS A 25 -14.91 42.81 18.69
CA LYS A 25 -16.22 43.42 18.45
C LYS A 25 -16.65 43.25 17.00
N ASP A 26 -15.78 43.51 16.03
CA ASP A 26 -16.06 43.39 14.60
C ASP A 26 -16.38 41.95 14.19
N SER A 27 -15.67 40.97 14.74
CA SER A 27 -15.92 39.55 14.48
C SER A 27 -17.26 39.10 15.07
N ILE A 28 -17.60 39.55 16.28
CA ILE A 28 -18.93 39.31 16.90
C ILE A 28 -20.05 40.02 16.11
N GLN A 29 -19.80 41.23 15.61
CA GLN A 29 -20.79 41.99 14.82
C GLN A 29 -20.99 41.38 13.44
N ARG A 30 -19.92 40.90 12.78
CA ARG A 30 -19.99 40.11 11.54
C ARG A 30 -20.75 38.81 11.74
N ALA A 31 -20.53 38.11 12.86
CA ALA A 31 -21.25 36.89 13.21
C ALA A 31 -22.75 37.13 13.54
N LYS A 32 -23.09 38.31 14.08
CA LYS A 32 -24.50 38.70 14.31
C LYS A 32 -25.20 39.14 13.02
N ASN A 33 -24.50 39.83 12.11
CA ASN A 33 -25.06 40.33 10.86
C ASN A 33 -25.25 39.26 9.78
N THR A 34 -24.59 38.09 9.88
CA THR A 34 -24.82 36.94 8.98
C THR A 34 -26.12 36.16 9.27
N LYS A 35 -26.91 36.53 10.29
CA LYS A 35 -28.23 35.95 10.59
C LYS A 35 -29.39 36.47 9.71
N LYS A 36 -29.15 36.83 8.46
CA LYS A 36 -30.22 37.08 7.48
C LYS A 36 -30.16 36.09 6.32
N LYS A 37 -31.06 35.11 6.41
CA LYS A 37 -31.59 34.21 5.36
C LYS A 37 -30.59 33.77 4.29
N ARG A 38 -29.95 32.61 4.49
CA ARG A 38 -29.48 31.69 3.42
C ARG A 38 -29.23 30.29 4.02
N SER A 39 -29.48 29.24 3.24
CA SER A 39 -29.66 27.84 3.66
C SER A 39 -28.43 27.22 4.36
N PRO A 40 -28.62 26.25 5.27
CA PRO A 40 -27.56 25.74 6.16
C PRO A 40 -26.57 24.78 5.47
N LEU A 41 -26.83 24.34 4.23
CA LEU A 41 -26.04 23.28 3.60
C LEU A 41 -24.67 23.74 3.04
N ARG A 42 -24.49 25.02 2.72
CA ARG A 42 -23.32 25.49 1.94
C ARG A 42 -22.11 25.91 2.79
N ASN A 43 -22.29 26.17 4.08
CA ASN A 43 -21.22 26.71 4.94
C ASN A 43 -20.61 25.68 5.89
N TRP A 44 -21.23 24.50 6.04
CA TRP A 44 -20.67 23.44 6.87
C TRP A 44 -19.47 22.79 6.19
N SER A 45 -19.51 22.63 4.87
CA SER A 45 -18.41 22.13 4.04
C SER A 45 -17.15 23.01 4.11
N ILE A 46 -17.29 24.34 4.22
CA ILE A 46 -16.14 25.25 4.37
C ILE A 46 -15.51 25.10 5.77
N GLY A 47 -16.33 24.94 6.82
CA GLY A 47 -15.83 24.73 8.18
C GLY A 47 -15.13 23.38 8.37
N VAL A 48 -15.70 22.32 7.80
CA VAL A 48 -15.11 20.97 7.80
C VAL A 48 -13.81 20.95 6.99
N ALA A 49 -13.77 21.59 5.82
CA ALA A 49 -12.55 21.66 5.01
C ALA A 49 -11.43 22.45 5.70
N ALA A 50 -11.75 23.57 6.36
CA ALA A 50 -10.76 24.32 7.13
C ALA A 50 -10.23 23.54 8.34
N ALA A 51 -11.11 22.82 9.05
CA ALA A 51 -10.71 21.97 10.16
C ALA A 51 -9.85 20.78 9.71
N ALA A 52 -10.19 20.14 8.59
CA ALA A 52 -9.40 19.06 8.00
C ALA A 52 -8.03 19.56 7.52
N ALA A 53 -7.96 20.74 6.87
CA ALA A 53 -6.69 21.32 6.45
C ALA A 53 -5.79 21.69 7.63
N LEU A 54 -6.36 22.23 8.72
CA LEU A 54 -5.64 22.50 9.96
C LEU A 54 -5.17 21.19 10.63
N PHE A 55 -6.00 20.15 10.63
CA PHE A 55 -5.68 18.83 11.18
C PHE A 55 -4.55 18.15 10.41
N VAL A 56 -4.66 18.06 9.08
CA VAL A 56 -3.61 17.52 8.19
C VAL A 56 -2.32 18.34 8.31
N GLY A 57 -2.42 19.67 8.34
CA GLY A 57 -1.27 20.55 8.58
C GLY A 57 -0.61 20.30 9.94
N SER A 58 -1.38 20.00 10.98
CA SER A 58 -0.87 19.72 12.33
C SER A 58 -0.18 18.36 12.47
N ILE A 59 -0.64 17.32 11.75
CA ILE A 59 0.00 16.00 11.71
C ILE A 59 1.40 16.11 11.07
N ASN A 60 1.50 16.80 9.93
CA ASN A 60 2.78 16.97 9.22
C ASN A 60 3.77 17.90 9.93
N ALA A 61 3.31 18.72 10.88
CA ALA A 61 4.16 19.66 11.60
C ALA A 61 4.90 19.03 12.80
N SER A 62 4.47 17.87 13.30
CA SER A 62 5.04 17.30 14.52
C SER A 62 4.87 15.77 14.65
N PRO A 63 5.99 15.01 14.62
CA PRO A 63 5.97 13.57 14.93
C PRO A 63 5.39 13.24 16.31
N THR A 64 5.57 14.13 17.29
CA THR A 64 5.03 13.95 18.65
C THR A 64 3.51 14.07 18.72
N PHE A 65 2.89 14.86 17.83
CA PHE A 65 1.43 14.97 17.77
C PHE A 65 0.83 13.75 17.07
N ALA A 66 1.46 13.24 16.01
CA ALA A 66 1.09 11.97 15.37
C ALA A 66 1.07 10.81 16.38
N ASN A 67 2.13 10.67 17.19
CA ASN A 67 2.21 9.65 18.24
C ASN A 67 1.16 9.82 19.36
N SER A 68 0.61 11.02 19.56
CA SER A 68 -0.46 11.24 20.55
C SER A 68 -1.84 10.77 20.07
N LEU A 69 -2.06 10.68 18.75
CA LEU A 69 -3.30 10.19 18.16
C LEU A 69 -3.46 8.66 18.31
N VAL A 70 -2.35 7.93 18.46
CA VAL A 70 -2.32 6.48 18.73
C VAL A 70 -3.05 6.11 20.03
N ASN A 71 -3.18 7.04 20.98
CA ASN A 71 -3.75 6.80 22.30
C ASN A 71 -5.20 7.30 22.48
N ILE A 72 -5.90 7.68 21.42
CA ILE A 72 -7.30 8.10 21.51
C ILE A 72 -8.19 6.85 21.37
N PRO A 73 -8.91 6.39 22.41
CA PRO A 73 -9.67 5.12 22.40
C PRO A 73 -10.85 5.04 21.41
N VAL A 74 -11.10 6.10 20.63
CA VAL A 74 -12.07 6.11 19.51
C VAL A 74 -11.39 5.90 18.16
N LEU A 75 -10.07 6.12 18.08
CA LEU A 75 -9.23 5.74 16.97
C LEU A 75 -8.64 4.38 17.35
N GLY A 76 -9.21 3.28 16.84
CA GLY A 76 -8.63 1.95 17.03
C GLY A 76 -7.17 1.89 16.59
N SER A 77 -6.43 0.84 16.99
CA SER A 77 -5.04 0.63 16.56
C SER A 77 -4.92 0.81 15.04
N ILE A 78 -4.26 1.88 14.62
CA ILE A 78 -4.10 2.20 13.20
C ILE A 78 -2.92 1.37 12.71
N VAL A 79 -3.20 0.35 11.91
CA VAL A 79 -2.16 -0.38 11.18
C VAL A 79 -1.63 0.52 10.07
N GLN A 80 -0.32 0.71 9.99
CA GLN A 80 0.34 1.58 9.03
C GLN A 80 1.44 0.83 8.31
N VAL A 81 1.58 1.09 7.01
CA VAL A 81 2.71 0.61 6.20
C VAL A 81 3.52 1.83 5.77
N PHE A 82 4.82 1.80 6.05
CA PHE A 82 5.74 2.90 5.72
C PHE A 82 7.12 2.39 5.33
N THR A 83 7.94 3.25 4.74
CA THR A 83 9.31 2.90 4.35
C THR A 83 10.26 3.04 5.53
N ILE A 84 10.90 1.95 5.97
CA ILE A 84 11.90 1.97 7.05
C ILE A 84 13.32 2.23 6.56
N GLU A 85 13.62 1.83 5.33
CA GLU A 85 14.93 1.94 4.74
C GLU A 85 14.80 2.20 3.24
N THR A 86 15.72 2.97 2.70
CA THR A 86 15.86 3.16 1.26
C THR A 86 17.32 3.00 0.90
N LEU A 87 17.63 1.96 0.13
CA LEU A 87 18.96 1.70 -0.40
C LEU A 87 19.03 2.30 -1.80
N THR A 88 20.04 3.12 -2.06
CA THR A 88 20.22 3.76 -3.36
C THR A 88 21.64 3.57 -3.88
N MET A 89 21.77 3.45 -5.19
CA MET A 89 23.05 3.49 -5.90
C MET A 89 22.85 4.30 -7.18
N GLU A 90 23.76 5.23 -7.45
CA GLU A 90 23.77 6.00 -8.69
C GLU A 90 25.22 6.02 -9.22
N LYS A 91 25.46 5.27 -10.29
CA LYS A 91 26.68 5.27 -11.11
C LYS A 91 26.30 5.60 -12.55
N GLU A 92 27.29 5.83 -13.42
CA GLU A 92 27.04 6.22 -14.82
C GLU A 92 26.15 5.21 -15.59
N THR A 93 26.36 3.91 -15.40
CA THR A 93 25.60 2.86 -16.09
C THR A 93 24.79 1.96 -15.15
N TYR A 94 24.80 2.24 -13.84
CA TYR A 94 24.12 1.41 -12.84
C TYR A 94 23.29 2.24 -11.87
N GLN A 95 22.06 1.83 -11.63
CA GLN A 95 21.14 2.53 -10.73
C GLN A 95 20.37 1.56 -9.83
N ALA A 96 20.23 1.89 -8.55
CA ALA A 96 19.33 1.21 -7.65
C ALA A 96 18.51 2.21 -6.82
N ASN A 97 17.23 1.89 -6.62
CA ASN A 97 16.34 2.57 -5.69
C ASN A 97 15.41 1.52 -5.06
N MET A 98 15.77 1.07 -3.86
CA MET A 98 15.13 -0.06 -3.21
C MET A 98 14.53 0.36 -1.87
N LYS A 99 13.21 0.30 -1.73
CA LYS A 99 12.48 0.71 -0.52
C LYS A 99 12.01 -0.50 0.27
N THR A 100 12.43 -0.58 1.53
CA THR A 100 11.97 -1.63 2.45
C THR A 100 10.68 -1.17 3.17
N PRO A 101 9.54 -1.86 3.00
CA PRO A 101 8.35 -1.61 3.82
C PRO A 101 8.55 -2.08 5.26
N ALA A 102 7.81 -1.47 6.17
CA ALA A 102 7.49 -2.04 7.46
C ALA A 102 6.04 -1.78 7.83
N ILE A 103 5.52 -2.66 8.66
CA ILE A 103 4.19 -2.61 9.23
C ILE A 103 4.33 -2.21 10.70
N ASP A 104 3.49 -1.28 11.14
CA ASP A 104 3.30 -0.97 12.56
C ASP A 104 1.81 -0.98 12.93
N GLY A 105 1.51 -1.25 14.20
CA GLY A 105 0.15 -1.24 14.74
C GLY A 105 -0.60 -2.57 14.64
N LEU A 106 0.03 -3.68 14.25
CA LEU A 106 -0.59 -5.01 14.38
C LEU A 106 -0.67 -5.39 15.87
N GLU A 107 -1.78 -6.01 16.29
CA GLU A 107 -1.94 -6.45 17.67
C GLU A 107 -0.93 -7.56 18.03
N ASN A 108 -0.62 -8.44 17.07
CA ASN A 108 0.41 -9.46 17.23
C ASN A 108 1.80 -8.91 16.86
N GLU A 109 2.53 -8.44 17.88
CA GLU A 109 3.92 -7.97 17.76
C GLU A 109 4.87 -9.01 17.16
N GLY A 110 4.61 -10.30 17.37
CA GLY A 110 5.43 -11.40 16.82
C GLY A 110 5.28 -11.53 15.32
N LEU A 111 4.04 -11.47 14.81
CA LEU A 111 3.77 -11.44 13.36
C LEU A 111 4.34 -10.18 12.72
N GLN A 112 4.15 -9.01 13.35
CA GLN A 112 4.72 -7.75 12.88
C GLN A 112 6.24 -7.82 12.76
N THR A 113 6.91 -8.30 13.81
CA THR A 113 8.37 -8.44 13.83
C THR A 113 8.84 -9.39 12.73
N ALA A 114 8.19 -10.54 12.59
CA ALA A 114 8.56 -11.53 11.57
C ALA A 114 8.41 -10.99 10.14
N LEU A 115 7.34 -10.25 9.84
CA LEU A 115 7.14 -9.64 8.52
C LEU A 115 8.16 -8.55 8.24
N ASN A 116 8.42 -7.67 9.22
CA ASN A 116 9.40 -6.60 9.07
C ASN A 116 10.83 -7.15 8.90
N GLU A 117 11.20 -8.17 9.67
CA GLU A 117 12.50 -8.86 9.51
C GLU A 117 12.62 -9.51 8.14
N LYS A 118 11.58 -10.22 7.67
CA LYS A 118 11.50 -10.80 6.33
C LYS A 118 11.76 -9.74 5.25
N TYR A 119 11.09 -8.59 5.30
CA TYR A 119 11.26 -7.52 4.31
C TYR A 119 12.67 -6.93 4.30
N ILE A 120 13.27 -6.76 5.48
CA ILE A 120 14.65 -6.29 5.61
C ILE A 120 15.63 -7.29 5.02
N GLU A 121 15.46 -8.58 5.31
CA GLU A 121 16.33 -9.65 4.82
C GLU A 121 16.23 -9.81 3.30
N GLU A 122 15.02 -9.80 2.75
CA GLU A 122 14.77 -9.88 1.31
C GLU A 122 15.42 -8.72 0.56
N ASN A 123 15.21 -7.47 1.01
CA ASN A 123 15.78 -6.32 0.32
C ASN A 123 17.32 -6.24 0.42
N LYS A 124 17.90 -6.69 1.56
CA LYS A 124 19.37 -6.82 1.69
C LYS A 124 19.94 -7.89 0.76
N ALA A 125 19.25 -9.03 0.62
CA ALA A 125 19.65 -10.08 -0.30
C ALA A 125 19.55 -9.60 -1.74
N LEU A 126 18.49 -8.86 -2.09
CA LEU A 126 18.31 -8.25 -3.41
C LEU A 126 19.45 -7.26 -3.73
N PHE A 127 19.77 -6.35 -2.82
CA PHE A 127 20.88 -5.41 -2.98
C PHE A 127 22.23 -6.13 -3.15
N THR A 128 22.48 -7.17 -2.37
CA THR A 128 23.71 -7.99 -2.50
C THR A 128 23.81 -8.65 -3.88
N LYS A 129 22.72 -9.26 -4.37
CA LYS A 129 22.68 -9.84 -5.72
C LYS A 129 22.92 -8.78 -6.81
N PHE A 130 22.38 -7.58 -6.63
CA PHE A 130 22.60 -6.46 -7.54
C PHE A 130 24.07 -6.03 -7.58
N GLU A 131 24.73 -5.92 -6.43
CA GLU A 131 26.18 -5.63 -6.35
C GLU A 131 27.03 -6.72 -7.03
N GLU A 132 26.69 -7.99 -6.80
CA GLU A 132 27.37 -9.12 -7.45
C GLU A 132 27.24 -9.10 -8.97
N GLU A 133 26.06 -8.75 -9.50
CA GLU A 133 25.84 -8.66 -10.94
C GLU A 133 26.60 -7.47 -11.56
N ILE A 134 26.63 -6.32 -10.87
CA ILE A 134 27.48 -5.19 -11.28
C ILE A 134 28.93 -5.61 -11.37
N ALA A 135 29.47 -6.32 -10.37
CA ALA A 135 30.85 -6.79 -10.38
C ALA A 135 31.14 -7.68 -11.61
N ARG A 136 30.22 -8.59 -11.95
CA ARG A 136 30.35 -9.43 -13.16
C ARG A 136 30.33 -8.60 -14.45
N LEU A 137 29.46 -7.60 -14.56
CA LEU A 137 29.36 -6.72 -15.73
C LEU A 137 30.60 -5.81 -15.87
N GLU A 138 31.14 -5.32 -14.75
CA GLU A 138 32.39 -4.56 -14.71
C GLU A 138 33.59 -5.43 -15.16
N GLU A 139 33.67 -6.70 -14.71
CA GLU A 139 34.69 -7.65 -15.19
C GLU A 139 34.57 -7.95 -16.69
N ALA A 140 33.34 -8.01 -17.22
CA ALA A 140 33.09 -8.17 -18.65
C ALA A 140 33.40 -6.91 -19.48
N GLY A 141 33.62 -5.76 -18.82
CA GLY A 141 34.05 -4.50 -19.44
C GLY A 141 32.94 -3.63 -20.04
N SER A 142 31.66 -3.97 -19.85
CA SER A 142 30.50 -3.19 -20.31
C SER A 142 29.20 -3.73 -19.70
N GLY A 143 28.28 -2.85 -19.32
CA GLY A 143 26.95 -3.23 -18.85
C GLY A 143 26.12 -2.04 -18.39
N HIS A 144 24.80 -2.17 -18.47
CA HIS A 144 23.86 -1.27 -17.83
C HIS A 144 22.87 -2.09 -17.01
N LEU A 145 22.63 -1.69 -15.77
CA LEU A 145 21.71 -2.41 -14.88
C LEU A 145 21.01 -1.43 -13.94
N GLY A 146 19.68 -1.45 -13.98
CA GLY A 146 18.80 -0.74 -13.07
C GLY A 146 18.07 -1.73 -12.15
N MET A 147 17.82 -1.34 -10.91
CA MET A 147 16.94 -2.06 -9.99
C MET A 147 16.05 -1.07 -9.23
N ASP A 148 14.74 -1.21 -9.34
CA ASP A 148 13.77 -0.51 -8.49
C ASP A 148 13.01 -1.54 -7.68
N SER A 149 12.90 -1.35 -6.37
CA SER A 149 12.05 -2.17 -5.53
C SER A 149 11.24 -1.32 -4.56
N GLY A 150 10.04 -1.77 -4.25
CA GLY A 150 9.15 -1.03 -3.38
C GLY A 150 7.89 -1.81 -3.05
N TYR A 151 6.87 -1.07 -2.63
CA TYR A 151 5.61 -1.65 -2.22
C TYR A 151 4.41 -0.74 -2.52
N GLU A 152 3.24 -1.35 -2.57
CA GLU A 152 1.94 -0.71 -2.68
C GLU A 152 0.98 -1.39 -1.70
N VAL A 153 0.21 -0.60 -0.94
CA VAL A 153 -0.90 -1.15 -0.15
C VAL A 153 -2.08 -1.35 -1.09
N LYS A 154 -2.41 -2.60 -1.39
CA LYS A 154 -3.54 -2.96 -2.28
C LYS A 154 -4.88 -2.84 -1.56
N THR A 155 -4.90 -3.19 -0.27
CA THR A 155 -6.11 -3.19 0.55
C THR A 155 -5.76 -2.86 1.99
N ASP A 156 -6.56 -2.00 2.62
CA ASP A 156 -6.47 -1.67 4.04
C ASP A 156 -7.89 -1.39 4.58
N THR A 157 -8.57 -2.45 5.04
CA THR A 157 -9.91 -2.41 5.66
C THR A 157 -9.82 -2.77 7.13
N GLU A 158 -10.89 -2.75 7.93
CA GLU A 158 -10.81 -3.21 9.33
C GLU A 158 -10.36 -4.68 9.45
N GLN A 159 -10.64 -5.51 8.45
CA GLN A 159 -10.31 -6.95 8.45
C GLN A 159 -8.99 -7.25 7.75
N ILE A 160 -8.73 -6.65 6.58
CA ILE A 160 -7.69 -7.11 5.65
C ILE A 160 -6.65 -6.00 5.42
N LEU A 161 -5.38 -6.39 5.48
CA LEU A 161 -4.27 -5.62 4.93
C LEU A 161 -3.57 -6.45 3.85
N SER A 162 -3.53 -5.96 2.60
CA SER A 162 -2.76 -6.59 1.52
C SER A 162 -1.67 -5.64 1.04
N ILE A 163 -0.42 -6.11 1.07
CA ILE A 163 0.76 -5.36 0.64
C ILE A 163 1.36 -6.06 -0.56
N ALA A 164 1.40 -5.39 -1.71
CA ALA A 164 2.17 -5.80 -2.86
C ALA A 164 3.59 -5.27 -2.72
N ARG A 165 4.59 -6.09 -3.01
CA ARG A 165 6.01 -5.74 -3.06
C ARG A 165 6.53 -6.10 -4.44
N TYR A 166 7.22 -5.17 -5.09
CA TYR A 166 7.67 -5.35 -6.46
C TYR A 166 9.19 -5.23 -6.54
N GLU A 167 9.76 -6.00 -7.46
CA GLU A 167 11.18 -5.96 -7.82
C GLU A 167 11.29 -5.82 -9.35
N THR A 168 11.78 -4.68 -9.81
CA THR A 168 11.96 -4.39 -11.25
C THR A 168 13.43 -4.30 -11.58
N THR A 169 13.93 -5.27 -12.35
CA THR A 169 15.27 -5.21 -12.94
C THR A 169 15.19 -4.63 -14.35
N THR A 170 16.08 -3.71 -14.70
CA THR A 170 16.12 -3.07 -16.03
C THR A 170 17.51 -3.21 -16.66
N ALA A 171 17.55 -3.74 -17.88
CA ALA A 171 18.73 -3.73 -18.74
C ALA A 171 18.30 -3.38 -20.17
N GLY A 172 18.40 -4.33 -21.12
CA GLY A 172 17.84 -4.16 -22.47
C GLY A 172 16.30 -4.08 -22.49
N SER A 173 15.64 -4.63 -21.48
CA SER A 173 14.22 -4.51 -21.15
C SER A 173 14.07 -4.50 -19.63
N SER A 174 12.86 -4.22 -19.13
CA SER A 174 12.52 -4.44 -17.72
C SER A 174 11.90 -5.83 -17.52
N SER A 175 12.10 -6.39 -16.33
CA SER A 175 11.36 -7.54 -15.79
C SER A 175 10.90 -7.17 -14.40
N THR A 176 9.63 -7.44 -14.08
CA THR A 176 9.02 -7.13 -12.79
C THR A 176 8.45 -8.39 -12.16
N GLU A 177 8.91 -8.68 -10.96
CA GLU A 177 8.41 -9.75 -10.09
C GLU A 177 7.59 -9.12 -8.95
N MET A 178 6.50 -9.78 -8.57
CA MET A 178 5.57 -9.33 -7.55
C MET A 178 5.49 -10.34 -6.42
N GLN A 179 5.40 -9.86 -5.19
CA GLN A 179 5.08 -10.67 -4.02
C GLN A 179 3.98 -9.99 -3.21
N TYR A 180 3.13 -10.79 -2.59
CA TYR A 180 2.01 -10.26 -1.80
C TYR A 180 1.96 -10.86 -0.41
N ASP A 181 1.72 -10.01 0.59
CA ASP A 181 1.38 -10.44 1.94
C ASP A 181 -0.01 -9.94 2.27
N THR A 182 -0.95 -10.87 2.49
CA THR A 182 -2.32 -10.57 2.88
C THR A 182 -2.56 -11.00 4.32
N ILE A 183 -2.92 -10.07 5.18
CA ILE A 183 -3.01 -10.25 6.63
C ILE A 183 -4.45 -10.03 7.07
N ASP A 184 -4.97 -10.99 7.85
CA ASP A 184 -6.14 -10.77 8.69
C ASP A 184 -5.71 -10.01 9.95
N LYS A 185 -6.14 -8.75 10.04
CA LYS A 185 -5.83 -7.85 11.16
C LYS A 185 -6.59 -8.19 12.45
N GLN A 186 -7.75 -8.82 12.37
CA GLN A 186 -8.56 -9.17 13.54
C GLN A 186 -8.11 -10.47 14.18
N HIS A 187 -7.72 -11.45 13.38
CA HIS A 187 -7.25 -12.76 13.85
C HIS A 187 -5.73 -12.84 13.90
N ASN A 188 -5.01 -11.82 13.43
CA ASN A 188 -3.55 -11.73 13.42
C ASN A 188 -2.88 -12.90 12.67
N VAL A 189 -3.35 -13.16 11.44
CA VAL A 189 -2.89 -14.28 10.61
C VAL A 189 -2.44 -13.80 9.23
N LEU A 190 -1.27 -14.27 8.78
CA LEU A 190 -0.86 -14.17 7.38
C LEU A 190 -1.62 -15.23 6.57
N LEU A 191 -2.46 -14.78 5.64
CA LEU A 191 -3.26 -15.65 4.78
C LEU A 191 -2.40 -16.22 3.66
N THR A 192 -2.56 -17.51 3.40
CA THR A 192 -2.01 -18.17 2.21
C THR A 192 -3.16 -18.52 1.26
N LEU A 193 -2.89 -18.61 -0.05
CA LEU A 193 -3.92 -18.97 -1.02
C LEU A 193 -4.64 -20.28 -0.64
N PRO A 194 -3.94 -21.37 -0.26
CA PRO A 194 -4.61 -22.61 0.17
C PRO A 194 -5.48 -22.44 1.43
N SER A 195 -5.13 -21.53 2.35
CA SER A 195 -5.87 -21.34 3.61
C SER A 195 -7.29 -20.83 3.41
N LEU A 196 -7.60 -20.25 2.24
CA LEU A 196 -8.93 -19.78 1.88
C LEU A 196 -9.88 -20.94 1.50
N PHE A 197 -9.34 -22.12 1.17
CA PHE A 197 -10.09 -23.21 0.55
C PHE A 197 -10.08 -24.50 1.38
N LYS A 198 -11.12 -25.31 1.20
CA LYS A 198 -11.30 -26.59 1.90
C LYS A 198 -10.27 -27.66 1.50
N ASN A 199 -9.78 -27.60 0.27
CA ASN A 199 -8.84 -28.53 -0.36
C ASN A 199 -8.32 -27.95 -1.68
N ASP A 200 -7.40 -28.65 -2.34
CA ASP A 200 -6.69 -28.20 -3.55
C ASP A 200 -7.55 -28.05 -4.82
N SER A 201 -8.87 -28.27 -4.76
CA SER A 201 -9.77 -28.07 -5.91
C SER A 201 -9.77 -26.64 -6.46
N TYR A 202 -9.43 -25.63 -5.64
CA TYR A 202 -9.33 -24.23 -6.07
C TYR A 202 -8.36 -24.04 -7.24
N ILE A 203 -7.28 -24.83 -7.30
CA ILE A 203 -6.28 -24.75 -8.36
C ILE A 203 -6.95 -24.97 -9.72
N GLY A 204 -7.77 -26.00 -9.83
CA GLY A 204 -8.49 -26.33 -11.07
C GLY A 204 -9.58 -25.33 -11.41
N ILE A 205 -10.33 -24.86 -10.42
CA ILE A 205 -11.41 -23.87 -10.59
C ILE A 205 -10.83 -22.55 -11.12
N ILE A 206 -9.83 -22.01 -10.43
CA ILE A 206 -9.20 -20.73 -10.78
C ILE A 206 -8.48 -20.84 -12.12
N THR A 207 -7.72 -21.91 -12.36
CA THR A 207 -7.04 -22.13 -13.65
C THR A 207 -8.02 -22.16 -14.81
N THR A 208 -9.15 -22.86 -14.65
CA THR A 208 -10.18 -22.96 -15.70
C THR A 208 -10.76 -21.58 -16.02
N TYR A 209 -11.07 -20.79 -14.98
CA TYR A 209 -11.55 -19.43 -15.15
C TYR A 209 -10.52 -18.54 -15.85
N ILE A 210 -9.27 -18.50 -15.37
CA ILE A 210 -8.21 -17.67 -15.96
C ILE A 210 -7.99 -17.99 -17.44
N LYS A 211 -8.00 -19.28 -17.82
CA LYS A 211 -7.89 -19.67 -19.25
C LYS A 211 -9.04 -19.14 -20.09
N GLN A 212 -10.27 -19.17 -19.57
CA GLN A 212 -11.43 -18.62 -20.27
C GLN A 212 -11.35 -17.09 -20.37
N GLU A 213 -10.89 -16.45 -19.31
CA GLU A 213 -10.76 -15.00 -19.23
C GLU A 213 -9.65 -14.47 -20.15
N MET A 214 -8.51 -15.14 -20.22
CA MET A 214 -7.46 -14.85 -21.20
C MET A 214 -7.99 -14.91 -22.65
N LYS A 215 -8.74 -15.97 -22.98
CA LYS A 215 -9.36 -16.12 -24.31
C LYS A 215 -10.34 -14.97 -24.60
N ARG A 216 -11.22 -14.65 -23.64
CA ARG A 216 -12.20 -13.57 -23.77
C ARG A 216 -11.52 -12.21 -23.99
N GLN A 217 -10.49 -11.88 -23.21
CA GLN A 217 -9.77 -10.60 -23.35
C GLN A 217 -9.05 -10.48 -24.70
N MET A 218 -8.44 -11.56 -25.21
CA MET A 218 -7.83 -11.58 -26.55
C MET A 218 -8.84 -11.46 -27.69
N GLU A 219 -10.07 -11.97 -27.52
CA GLU A 219 -11.16 -11.81 -28.50
C GLU A 219 -11.71 -10.37 -28.51
N GLU A 220 -11.65 -9.67 -27.39
CA GLU A 220 -12.19 -8.31 -27.23
C GLU A 220 -11.18 -7.20 -27.57
N ASP A 221 -9.87 -7.44 -27.42
CA ASP A 221 -8.81 -6.47 -27.69
C ASP A 221 -7.63 -7.09 -28.44
N GLU A 222 -7.42 -6.62 -29.68
CA GLU A 222 -6.33 -7.06 -30.57
C GLU A 222 -4.92 -6.74 -30.01
N ASN A 223 -4.79 -5.86 -29.01
CA ASN A 223 -3.50 -5.55 -28.37
C ASN A 223 -3.19 -6.44 -27.16
N THR A 224 -4.18 -7.20 -26.69
CA THR A 224 -4.01 -8.12 -25.57
C THR A 224 -3.48 -9.45 -26.08
N ALA A 225 -2.39 -9.94 -25.48
CA ALA A 225 -1.80 -11.23 -25.83
C ALA A 225 -1.37 -11.99 -24.59
N TYR A 226 -1.67 -13.29 -24.55
CA TYR A 226 -1.25 -14.21 -23.51
C TYR A 226 -0.47 -15.36 -24.15
N LEU A 227 0.67 -15.70 -23.55
CA LEU A 227 1.60 -16.76 -23.98
C LEU A 227 1.11 -18.16 -23.59
N ALA A 228 -0.21 -18.36 -23.65
CA ALA A 228 -0.90 -19.24 -22.72
C ALA A 228 -2.20 -19.84 -23.27
N VAL A 229 -2.47 -19.63 -24.56
CA VAL A 229 -3.71 -20.06 -25.22
C VAL A 229 -3.40 -21.17 -26.24
N GLU A 230 -4.33 -22.13 -26.39
CA GLU A 230 -4.18 -23.29 -27.28
C GLU A 230 -3.60 -22.94 -28.65
N GLY A 231 -2.44 -23.51 -28.98
CA GLY A 231 -1.77 -23.35 -30.27
C GLY A 231 -0.40 -22.65 -30.23
N GLU A 232 0.01 -22.12 -29.08
CA GLU A 232 1.36 -21.56 -28.87
C GLU A 232 2.37 -22.59 -28.32
N ASP A 233 3.67 -22.32 -28.51
CA ASP A 233 4.78 -23.22 -28.09
C ASP A 233 4.91 -23.33 -26.55
N VAL A 234 4.34 -22.38 -25.80
CA VAL A 234 4.26 -22.36 -24.34
C VAL A 234 2.78 -22.19 -24.00
N GLU A 235 2.22 -23.08 -23.16
CA GLU A 235 0.83 -22.99 -22.71
C GLU A 235 0.82 -22.82 -21.19
N PHE A 236 0.08 -21.83 -20.68
CA PHE A 236 -0.25 -21.75 -19.27
C PHE A 236 -1.04 -22.99 -18.89
N SER A 237 -0.50 -23.78 -18.00
CA SER A 237 -1.10 -25.06 -17.62
C SER A 237 -2.03 -24.90 -16.41
N SER A 238 -1.52 -24.31 -15.33
CA SER A 238 -2.17 -24.18 -14.04
C SER A 238 -1.52 -23.07 -13.21
N ILE A 239 -2.29 -22.45 -12.31
CA ILE A 239 -1.72 -21.67 -11.22
C ILE A 239 -0.89 -22.57 -10.30
N GLN A 240 0.08 -21.97 -9.59
CA GLN A 240 0.75 -22.63 -8.48
C GLN A 240 -0.18 -22.74 -7.25
N ALA A 241 0.07 -23.71 -6.37
CA ALA A 241 -0.70 -23.84 -5.12
C ALA A 241 -0.59 -22.59 -4.23
N ASN A 242 0.58 -21.95 -4.24
CA ASN A 242 0.87 -20.72 -3.54
C ASN A 242 1.06 -19.54 -4.51
N GLN A 243 0.30 -19.51 -5.62
CA GLN A 243 0.32 -18.39 -6.57
C GLN A 243 0.11 -17.07 -5.84
N ASP A 244 0.84 -16.05 -6.27
CA ASP A 244 0.71 -14.70 -5.75
C ASP A 244 -0.72 -14.15 -5.87
N PHE A 245 -1.22 -13.63 -4.76
CA PHE A 245 -2.60 -13.18 -4.67
C PHE A 245 -2.76 -12.04 -3.67
N TYR A 246 -3.82 -11.26 -3.84
CA TYR A 246 -4.32 -10.36 -2.81
C TYR A 246 -5.84 -10.37 -2.79
N ILE A 247 -6.42 -9.74 -1.78
CA ILE A 247 -7.88 -9.62 -1.63
C ILE A 247 -8.22 -8.13 -1.67
N THR A 248 -9.14 -7.73 -2.53
CA THR A 248 -9.58 -6.33 -2.66
C THR A 248 -10.42 -5.89 -1.46
N ALA A 249 -10.67 -4.58 -1.34
CA ALA A 249 -11.60 -4.06 -0.36
C ALA A 249 -13.06 -4.56 -0.57
N ASP A 250 -13.39 -4.98 -1.79
CA ASP A 250 -14.68 -5.55 -2.17
C ASP A 250 -14.71 -7.08 -2.01
N HIS A 251 -13.81 -7.65 -1.20
CA HIS A 251 -13.75 -9.10 -0.92
C HIS A 251 -13.59 -9.97 -2.17
N THR A 252 -12.90 -9.46 -3.19
CA THR A 252 -12.60 -10.21 -4.42
C THR A 252 -11.19 -10.76 -4.37
N LEU A 253 -11.03 -12.04 -4.71
CA LEU A 253 -9.72 -12.68 -4.85
C LEU A 253 -9.07 -12.20 -6.16
N VAL A 254 -7.83 -11.75 -6.11
CA VAL A 254 -7.05 -11.39 -7.29
C VAL A 254 -5.81 -12.27 -7.38
N ILE A 255 -5.62 -12.91 -8.52
CA ILE A 255 -4.42 -13.69 -8.84
C ILE A 255 -3.46 -12.83 -9.65
N SER A 256 -2.18 -12.83 -9.30
CA SER A 256 -1.12 -12.08 -9.96
C SER A 256 -0.13 -13.00 -10.66
N PHE A 257 0.34 -12.54 -11.81
CA PHE A 257 1.39 -13.16 -12.60
C PHE A 257 2.49 -12.14 -12.89
N ASP A 258 3.74 -12.57 -12.76
CA ASP A 258 4.90 -11.74 -13.02
C ASP A 258 4.99 -11.36 -14.50
N GLN A 259 5.74 -10.31 -14.79
CA GLN A 259 6.03 -9.95 -16.17
C GLN A 259 6.72 -11.14 -16.86
N TYR A 260 6.29 -11.47 -18.08
CA TYR A 260 6.72 -12.65 -18.86
C TYR A 260 6.18 -14.01 -18.41
N GLU A 261 5.45 -14.13 -17.29
CA GLU A 261 5.00 -15.44 -16.79
C GLU A 261 3.92 -16.06 -17.67
N VAL A 262 2.90 -15.27 -18.05
CA VAL A 262 1.76 -15.73 -18.86
C VAL A 262 1.48 -14.84 -20.08
N ALA A 263 2.30 -13.81 -20.31
CA ALA A 263 2.09 -12.81 -21.35
C ALA A 263 3.41 -12.22 -21.85
N PRO A 264 3.49 -11.66 -23.08
CA PRO A 264 4.68 -10.96 -23.53
C PRO A 264 5.00 -9.76 -22.64
N GLY A 265 6.27 -9.39 -22.53
CA GLY A 265 6.71 -8.36 -21.56
C GLY A 265 6.05 -6.99 -21.68
N TYR A 266 5.49 -6.60 -22.83
CA TYR A 266 4.79 -5.32 -22.97
C TYR A 266 3.47 -5.27 -22.18
N MET A 267 2.89 -6.43 -21.85
CA MET A 267 1.70 -6.54 -21.02
C MET A 267 2.00 -6.23 -19.55
N GLY A 268 3.28 -6.20 -19.15
CA GLY A 268 3.69 -5.96 -17.77
C GLY A 268 3.27 -7.09 -16.83
N VAL A 269 3.01 -6.74 -15.57
CA VAL A 269 2.40 -7.61 -14.57
C VAL A 269 0.92 -7.78 -14.91
N VAL A 270 0.44 -9.03 -14.92
CA VAL A 270 -0.95 -9.36 -15.26
C VAL A 270 -1.68 -9.82 -14.01
N THR A 271 -2.92 -9.35 -13.82
CA THR A 271 -3.77 -9.80 -12.71
C THR A 271 -5.15 -10.22 -13.21
N PHE A 272 -5.79 -11.13 -12.48
CA PHE A 272 -7.14 -11.60 -12.75
C PHE A 272 -7.97 -11.56 -11.47
N GLU A 273 -9.06 -10.80 -11.49
CA GLU A 273 -10.09 -10.85 -10.45
C GLU A 273 -10.92 -12.12 -10.65
N ILE A 274 -11.02 -12.93 -9.60
CA ILE A 274 -11.73 -14.22 -9.63
C ILE A 274 -13.15 -14.00 -9.08
N PRO A 275 -14.21 -14.27 -9.86
CA PRO A 275 -15.58 -14.15 -9.40
C PRO A 275 -15.83 -15.00 -8.15
N SER A 276 -16.38 -14.40 -7.10
CA SER A 276 -16.59 -15.12 -5.84
C SER A 276 -17.59 -16.28 -5.99
N ASP A 277 -18.57 -16.17 -6.89
CA ASP A 277 -19.60 -17.18 -7.12
C ASP A 277 -19.03 -18.53 -7.57
N ILE A 278 -17.96 -18.52 -8.37
CA ILE A 278 -17.30 -19.76 -8.80
C ILE A 278 -16.46 -20.41 -7.68
N LEU A 279 -16.21 -19.69 -6.57
CA LEU A 279 -15.39 -20.15 -5.44
C LEU A 279 -16.21 -20.61 -4.23
N GLN A 280 -17.49 -20.22 -4.10
CA GLN A 280 -18.31 -20.40 -2.88
C GLN A 280 -18.27 -21.82 -2.29
N ASP A 281 -18.41 -22.84 -3.13
CA ASP A 281 -18.43 -24.24 -2.66
C ASP A 281 -17.04 -24.73 -2.21
N ALA A 282 -15.96 -24.13 -2.73
CA ALA A 282 -14.58 -24.49 -2.42
C ALA A 282 -14.02 -23.75 -1.18
N LEU A 283 -14.53 -22.57 -0.86
CA LEU A 283 -14.07 -21.74 0.28
C LEU A 283 -14.34 -22.41 1.63
N VAL A 284 -13.46 -22.18 2.60
CA VAL A 284 -13.66 -22.59 4.01
C VAL A 284 -14.81 -21.82 4.67
N GLY A 285 -14.99 -20.56 4.28
CA GLY A 285 -16.05 -19.65 4.74
C GLY A 285 -16.08 -18.37 3.92
N ASP A 286 -16.96 -17.43 4.29
CA ASP A 286 -17.25 -16.17 3.60
C ASP A 286 -16.58 -14.94 4.26
N THR A 287 -15.69 -15.15 5.23
CA THR A 287 -14.99 -14.07 5.95
C THR A 287 -14.20 -13.16 5.01
N TYR A 288 -13.51 -13.74 4.03
CA TYR A 288 -12.54 -13.02 3.20
C TYR A 288 -13.02 -12.76 1.77
N ILE A 289 -13.71 -13.74 1.17
CA ILE A 289 -14.20 -13.71 -0.21
C ILE A 289 -15.73 -13.78 -0.20
N GLN A 290 -16.40 -12.84 -0.86
CA GLN A 290 -17.87 -12.65 -0.80
C GLN A 290 -18.49 -12.50 -2.19
#